data_AF-A0A4Y2KG48-F1
#
_entry.id   AF-A0A4Y2KG48-F1
#
_cell.length_a   1.000
_cell.length_b   1.000
_cell.length_c   1.000
_cell.angle_alpha   90.00
_cell.angle_beta   90.00
_cell.angle_gamma   90.00
#
_symmetry.space_group_name_H-M   'P 1'
#
loop_
_entity.id
_entity.type
_entity.pdbx_description
1 polymer ?
#
loop_
_entity_poly.entity_id
_entity_poly.type
_entity_poly.pdbx_seq_one_letter_code
_entity_poly.pdbx_strand_id
1 'polypeptide(L)'
;MEDPPNDDDENDNDPHVNAPNINPHVRNPEPPQLSPNQITEISILLAVSAAIPPGLTWAKLGQALGRNAPIPINYKNIGWDMIGKGMIYKLGHLIYPTGPLKACEAELLSSLRLPLNQQTALLNFVALYTKVSHLKIHQRFDQEVSDKRILDAELRGLLDEKRLKLDSAALFRRVYSHTEQQYRY
;
A
#
# COMPACT_ATOMS: atom_id res chain seq x y z
N MET A 1 7.08 87.35 40.09
CA MET A 1 8.25 86.80 40.78
C MET A 1 8.82 85.76 39.85
N GLU A 2 9.96 86.11 39.26
CA GLU A 2 10.82 85.28 38.42
C GLU A 2 11.80 84.49 39.33
N ASP A 3 12.34 83.40 38.78
CA ASP A 3 13.22 82.29 39.25
C ASP A 3 14.45 82.68 40.14
N PRO A 4 15.30 81.76 40.73
CA PRO A 4 15.70 80.41 40.24
C PRO A 4 16.10 79.37 41.37
N PRO A 5 17.05 78.43 41.16
CA PRO A 5 16.86 77.02 40.80
C PRO A 5 17.36 76.04 41.90
N ASN A 6 17.29 74.72 41.67
CA ASN A 6 18.41 73.84 42.02
C ASN A 6 18.26 72.46 41.34
N ASP A 7 19.34 72.12 40.65
CA ASP A 7 19.71 70.80 40.18
C ASP A 7 19.80 69.81 41.35
N ASP A 8 19.47 68.54 41.11
CA ASP A 8 20.34 67.44 41.53
C ASP A 8 20.02 66.19 40.69
N ASP A 9 21.08 65.74 40.03
CA ASP A 9 21.23 64.49 39.30
C ASP A 9 20.93 63.28 40.18
N GLU A 10 20.01 62.40 39.78
CA GLU A 10 20.16 60.96 40.02
C GLU A 10 19.90 60.20 38.72
N ASN A 11 21.01 59.99 38.03
CA ASN A 11 21.24 59.04 36.97
C ASN A 11 21.18 57.62 37.54
N ASP A 12 20.03 56.95 37.43
CA ASP A 12 19.96 55.50 37.50
C ASP A 12 19.63 54.92 36.12
N ASN A 13 20.68 54.39 35.51
CA ASN A 13 20.64 53.54 34.32
C ASN A 13 19.80 52.29 34.60
N ASP A 14 18.54 52.28 34.19
CA ASP A 14 17.78 51.03 34.07
C ASP A 14 17.90 50.52 32.62
N PRO A 15 18.48 49.33 32.39
CA PRO A 15 18.83 48.89 31.05
C PRO A 15 17.57 48.56 30.26
N HIS A 16 17.62 48.93 28.98
CA HIS A 16 16.76 48.41 27.91
C HIS A 16 16.59 46.89 28.02
N VAL A 17 15.54 46.43 28.71
CA VAL A 17 15.02 45.08 28.51
C VAL A 17 14.06 45.18 27.34
N ASN A 18 14.60 44.99 26.13
CA ASN A 18 13.81 44.57 24.99
C ASN A 18 13.12 43.26 25.38
N ALA A 19 11.91 43.35 25.93
CA ALA A 19 11.05 42.19 26.05
C ALA A 19 10.88 41.63 24.63
N PRO A 20 11.28 40.38 24.36
CA PRO A 20 11.00 39.79 23.07
C PRO A 20 9.48 39.82 22.90
N ASN A 21 9.02 40.44 21.82
CA ASN A 21 7.66 40.31 21.32
C ASN A 21 7.44 38.83 20.99
N ILE A 22 7.05 38.05 22.00
CA ILE A 22 6.65 36.65 21.84
C ILE A 22 5.31 36.70 21.11
N ASN A 23 5.40 36.74 19.79
CA ASN A 23 4.28 36.57 18.88
C ASN A 23 3.62 35.21 19.21
N PRO A 24 2.40 35.15 19.79
CA PRO A 24 1.79 33.89 20.22
C PRO A 24 1.12 33.15 19.05
N HIS A 25 1.75 33.19 17.89
CA HIS A 25 1.35 32.43 16.72
C HIS A 25 2.47 31.48 16.33
N VAL A 26 2.84 30.62 17.28
CA VAL A 26 3.15 29.23 16.91
C VAL A 26 1.86 28.71 16.28
N ARG A 27 1.74 28.88 14.94
CA ARG A 27 0.74 28.18 14.16
C ARG A 27 1.03 26.71 14.41
N ASN A 28 0.23 26.08 15.27
CA ASN A 28 0.17 24.63 15.27
C ASN A 28 -0.01 24.21 13.81
N PRO A 29 0.87 23.35 13.26
CA PRO A 29 0.66 22.86 11.91
C PRO A 29 -0.72 22.19 11.90
N GLU A 30 -1.60 22.71 11.05
CA GLU A 30 -2.91 22.11 10.85
C GLU A 30 -2.67 20.64 10.43
N PRO A 31 -3.32 19.65 11.06
CA PRO A 31 -3.10 18.27 10.71
C PRO A 31 -3.38 18.08 9.22
N PRO A 32 -2.54 17.33 8.48
CA PRO A 32 -2.71 17.18 7.04
C PRO A 32 -4.09 16.60 6.75
N GLN A 33 -4.94 17.37 6.07
CA GLN A 33 -6.26 16.92 5.68
C GLN A 33 -6.13 15.89 4.56
N LEU A 34 -6.64 14.67 4.79
CA LEU A 34 -6.63 13.62 3.78
C LEU A 34 -7.60 13.96 2.64
N SER A 35 -7.15 13.79 1.41
CA SER A 35 -8.02 13.89 0.24
C SER A 35 -9.08 12.77 0.24
N PRO A 36 -10.24 12.96 -0.41
CA PRO A 36 -11.25 11.91 -0.54
C PRO A 36 -10.71 10.60 -1.13
N ASN A 37 -9.72 10.68 -2.03
CA ASN A 37 -9.06 9.50 -2.59
C ASN A 37 -8.22 8.77 -1.55
N GLN A 38 -7.44 9.49 -0.74
CA GLN A 38 -6.65 8.87 0.34
C GLN A 38 -7.55 8.22 1.40
N ILE A 39 -8.65 8.87 1.77
CA ILE A 39 -9.66 8.28 2.68
C ILE A 39 -10.20 6.97 2.09
N THR A 40 -10.46 6.95 0.79
CA THR A 40 -10.96 5.76 0.08
C THR A 40 -9.90 4.66 0.02
N GLU A 41 -8.64 4.99 -0.29
CA GLU A 41 -7.51 4.04 -0.29
C GLU A 41 -7.35 3.38 1.09
N ILE A 42 -7.36 4.17 2.17
CA ILE A 42 -7.28 3.67 3.55
C ILE A 42 -8.47 2.77 3.87
N SER A 43 -9.68 3.17 3.48
CA SER A 43 -10.90 2.37 3.71
C SER A 43 -10.83 1.01 3.01
N ILE A 44 -10.36 0.98 1.76
CA ILE A 44 -10.16 -0.27 1.01
C ILE A 44 -9.10 -1.15 1.69
N LEU A 45 -7.96 -0.57 2.08
CA LEU A 45 -6.89 -1.31 2.78
C LEU A 45 -7.40 -1.94 4.07
N LEU A 46 -8.12 -1.19 4.90
CA LEU A 46 -8.68 -1.69 6.15
C LEU A 46 -9.69 -2.81 5.89
N ALA A 47 -10.61 -2.64 4.95
CA ALA A 47 -11.61 -3.65 4.62
C ALA A 47 -10.98 -4.96 4.11
N VAL A 48 -10.02 -4.86 3.18
CA VAL A 48 -9.30 -6.01 2.63
C VAL A 48 -8.44 -6.70 3.70
N SER A 49 -7.76 -5.92 4.55
CA SER A 49 -6.94 -6.43 5.65
C SER A 49 -7.77 -7.06 6.77
N ALA A 50 -9.02 -6.64 6.99
CA ALA A 50 -9.91 -7.22 7.99
C ALA A 50 -10.63 -8.50 7.52
N ALA A 51 -10.59 -8.83 6.23
CA ALA A 51 -11.31 -9.98 5.67
C ALA A 51 -10.87 -11.34 6.27
N ILE A 52 -11.85 -12.16 6.68
CA ILE A 52 -11.68 -13.54 7.15
C ILE A 52 -12.77 -14.41 6.49
N PRO A 53 -12.42 -15.41 5.65
CA PRO A 53 -11.07 -15.72 5.17
C PRO A 53 -10.47 -14.59 4.30
N PRO A 54 -9.14 -14.52 4.11
CA PRO A 54 -8.52 -13.50 3.27
C PRO A 54 -9.02 -13.54 1.82
N GLY A 55 -9.10 -12.37 1.21
CA GLY A 55 -9.60 -12.22 -0.16
C GLY A 55 -11.05 -11.73 -0.20
N LEU A 56 -11.28 -10.58 -0.82
CA LEU A 56 -12.62 -10.05 -1.06
C LEU A 56 -12.91 -9.97 -2.56
N THR A 57 -14.12 -10.30 -2.96
CA THR A 57 -14.63 -9.88 -4.27
C THR A 57 -14.94 -8.38 -4.23
N TRP A 58 -15.02 -7.72 -5.39
CA TRP A 58 -15.50 -6.33 -5.45
C TRP A 58 -16.86 -6.13 -4.78
N ALA A 59 -17.75 -7.12 -4.86
CA ALA A 59 -19.05 -7.08 -4.21
C ALA A 59 -18.94 -7.13 -2.68
N LYS A 60 -18.13 -8.06 -2.14
CA LYS A 60 -17.90 -8.16 -0.69
C LYS A 60 -17.13 -6.96 -0.15
N LEU A 61 -16.24 -6.38 -0.94
CA LEU A 61 -15.57 -5.11 -0.59
C LEU A 61 -16.59 -3.97 -0.46
N GLY A 62 -17.55 -3.86 -1.39
CA GLY A 62 -18.63 -2.89 -1.27
C GLY A 62 -19.40 -3.03 0.04
N GLN A 63 -19.81 -4.27 0.39
CA GLN A 63 -20.50 -4.57 1.64
C GLN A 63 -19.67 -4.18 2.88
N ALA A 64 -18.37 -4.53 2.89
CA ALA A 64 -17.46 -4.19 3.98
C ALA A 64 -17.27 -2.67 4.17
N LEU A 65 -17.45 -1.89 3.09
CA LEU A 65 -17.41 -0.43 3.11
C LEU A 65 -18.78 0.23 3.42
N GLY A 66 -19.77 -0.57 3.83
CA GLY A 66 -21.13 -0.08 4.08
C GLY A 66 -21.85 0.40 2.81
N ARG A 67 -21.46 -0.13 1.65
CA ARG A 67 -22.05 0.21 0.35
C ARG A 67 -22.88 -0.95 -0.18
N ASN A 68 -24.04 -0.64 -0.75
CA ASN A 68 -24.81 -1.62 -1.51
C ASN A 68 -24.05 -1.99 -2.80
N ALA A 69 -24.23 -3.23 -3.27
CA ALA A 69 -23.72 -3.64 -4.57
C ALA A 69 -24.54 -2.97 -5.69
N PRO A 70 -23.91 -2.50 -6.78
CA PRO A 70 -22.48 -2.54 -7.05
C PRO A 70 -21.69 -1.46 -6.31
N ILE A 71 -20.43 -1.77 -5.95
CA ILE A 71 -19.49 -0.78 -5.40
C ILE A 71 -19.35 0.40 -6.39
N PRO A 72 -19.33 1.66 -5.93
CA PRO A 72 -19.21 2.81 -6.81
C PRO A 72 -17.98 2.75 -7.73
N ILE A 73 -18.13 3.23 -8.97
CA ILE A 73 -17.09 3.13 -10.00
C ILE A 73 -15.78 3.82 -9.60
N ASN A 74 -15.85 4.94 -8.88
CA ASN A 74 -14.69 5.66 -8.38
C ASN A 74 -13.87 4.81 -7.39
N TYR A 75 -14.52 4.06 -6.49
CA TYR A 75 -13.84 3.14 -5.57
C TYR A 75 -13.14 2.02 -6.34
N LYS A 76 -13.77 1.51 -7.39
CA LYS A 76 -13.17 0.49 -8.25
C LYS A 76 -11.95 1.03 -9.00
N ASN A 77 -12.02 2.26 -9.52
CA ASN A 77 -10.89 2.92 -10.18
C ASN A 77 -9.71 3.16 -9.22
N ILE A 78 -10.00 3.61 -8.00
CA ILE A 78 -8.98 3.73 -6.94
C ILE A 78 -8.39 2.35 -6.63
N GLY A 79 -9.21 1.31 -6.51
CA GLY A 79 -8.72 -0.06 -6.32
C GLY A 79 -7.81 -0.55 -7.44
N TRP A 80 -8.10 -0.23 -8.70
CA TRP A 80 -7.21 -0.54 -9.83
C TRP A 80 -5.86 0.19 -9.75
N ASP A 81 -5.88 1.45 -9.37
CA ASP A 81 -4.67 2.23 -9.15
C ASP A 81 -3.84 1.67 -7.98
N MET A 82 -4.49 1.32 -6.87
CA MET A 82 -3.86 0.63 -5.74
C MET A 82 -3.21 -0.70 -6.12
N ILE A 83 -3.80 -1.47 -7.04
CA ILE A 83 -3.18 -2.69 -7.59
C ILE A 83 -1.90 -2.36 -8.36
N GLY A 84 -1.93 -1.36 -9.25
CA GLY A 84 -0.75 -0.95 -10.01
C GLY A 84 0.38 -0.36 -9.16
N LYS A 85 0.03 0.26 -8.03
CA LYS A 85 0.94 0.74 -6.98
C LYS A 85 1.44 -0.39 -6.06
N GLY A 86 0.84 -1.58 -6.12
CA GLY A 86 1.19 -2.71 -5.27
C GLY A 86 0.77 -2.53 -3.81
N MET A 87 -0.33 -1.81 -3.55
CA MET A 87 -0.92 -1.60 -2.22
C MET A 87 -1.94 -2.70 -1.86
N ILE A 88 -2.53 -3.34 -2.86
CA ILE A 88 -3.37 -4.52 -2.74
C ILE A 88 -3.08 -5.44 -3.94
N TYR A 89 -3.38 -6.73 -3.82
CA TYR A 89 -3.20 -7.69 -4.90
C TYR A 89 -4.55 -8.18 -5.43
N LYS A 90 -4.66 -8.36 -6.74
CA LYS A 90 -5.85 -8.99 -7.34
C LYS A 90 -5.46 -10.28 -8.03
N LEU A 91 -5.98 -11.39 -7.52
CA LEU A 91 -5.81 -12.73 -8.08
C LEU A 91 -7.18 -13.26 -8.50
N GLY A 92 -7.37 -13.50 -9.79
CA GLY A 92 -8.67 -13.90 -10.33
C GLY A 92 -9.76 -12.88 -9.98
N HIS A 93 -10.75 -13.31 -9.21
CA HIS A 93 -11.89 -12.50 -8.76
C HIS A 93 -11.73 -11.94 -7.33
N LEU A 94 -10.62 -12.26 -6.65
CA LEU A 94 -10.36 -11.91 -5.26
C LEU A 94 -9.29 -10.82 -5.15
N ILE A 95 -9.44 -9.99 -4.13
CA ILE A 95 -8.57 -8.88 -3.76
C ILE A 95 -7.99 -9.17 -2.39
N TYR A 96 -6.67 -9.21 -2.30
CA TYR A 96 -5.91 -9.55 -1.11
C TYR A 96 -5.14 -8.34 -0.58
N PRO A 97 -4.87 -8.29 0.73
CA PRO A 97 -3.92 -7.34 1.27
C PRO A 97 -2.50 -7.67 0.78
N THR A 98 -1.63 -6.68 0.80
CA THR A 98 -0.18 -6.90 0.64
C THR A 98 0.41 -7.50 1.92
N GLY A 99 1.64 -8.01 1.81
CA GLY A 99 2.35 -8.60 2.94
C GLY A 99 2.18 -10.12 3.04
N PRO A 100 2.62 -10.71 4.16
CA PRO A 100 2.62 -12.15 4.36
C PRO A 100 1.19 -12.72 4.43
N LEU A 101 1.07 -14.00 4.12
CA LEU A 101 -0.17 -14.75 4.30
C LEU A 101 -0.61 -14.69 5.78
N LYS A 102 -1.91 -14.54 6.03
CA LYS A 102 -2.42 -14.58 7.40
C LYS A 102 -2.32 -15.98 7.96
N ALA A 103 -2.15 -16.11 9.28
CA ALA A 103 -2.09 -17.40 9.96
C ALA A 103 -3.31 -18.30 9.64
N CYS A 104 -4.52 -17.72 9.70
CA CYS A 104 -5.76 -18.45 9.38
C CYS A 104 -5.85 -18.94 7.92
N GLU A 105 -5.07 -18.36 7.01
CA GLU A 105 -4.96 -18.83 5.63
C GLU A 105 -3.85 -19.87 5.49
N ALA A 106 -2.74 -19.69 6.19
CA ALA A 106 -1.67 -20.66 6.24
C ALA A 106 -2.15 -22.03 6.77
N GLU A 107 -3.04 -22.03 7.77
CA GLU A 107 -3.66 -23.24 8.32
C GLU A 107 -4.53 -24.02 7.31
N LEU A 108 -5.05 -23.35 6.27
CA LEU A 108 -5.91 -23.96 5.25
C LEU A 108 -5.14 -24.54 4.07
N LEU A 109 -3.83 -24.31 4.02
CA LEU A 109 -2.95 -24.72 2.94
C LEU A 109 -2.11 -25.92 3.39
N SER A 110 -2.04 -26.96 2.55
CA SER A 110 -1.14 -28.11 2.81
C SER A 110 0.34 -27.74 2.65
N SER A 111 0.64 -26.64 1.95
CA SER A 111 1.97 -26.02 1.84
C SER A 111 1.83 -24.52 1.53
N LEU A 112 2.74 -23.70 2.05
CA LEU A 112 2.77 -22.24 1.82
C LEU A 112 3.55 -21.83 0.57
N ARG A 113 4.30 -22.77 -0.01
CA ARG A 113 5.19 -22.53 -1.14
C ARG A 113 5.15 -23.68 -2.14
N LEU A 114 5.31 -23.35 -3.41
CA LEU A 114 5.61 -24.33 -4.44
C LEU A 114 7.05 -24.85 -4.26
N PRO A 115 7.32 -26.12 -4.60
CA PRO A 115 8.67 -26.63 -4.78
C PRO A 115 9.52 -25.71 -5.66
N LEU A 116 10.83 -25.60 -5.37
CA LEU A 116 11.73 -24.65 -6.03
C LEU A 116 11.76 -24.79 -7.57
N ASN A 117 11.65 -26.01 -8.08
CA ASN A 117 11.56 -26.29 -9.51
C ASN A 117 10.28 -25.70 -10.13
N GLN A 118 9.13 -25.84 -9.47
CA GLN A 118 7.86 -25.27 -9.90
C GLN A 118 7.84 -23.75 -9.77
N GLN A 119 8.42 -23.18 -8.69
CA GLN A 119 8.58 -21.74 -8.55
C GLN A 119 9.45 -21.16 -9.69
N THR A 120 10.57 -21.83 -10.01
CA THR A 120 11.43 -21.44 -11.13
C THR A 120 10.69 -21.53 -12.46
N ALA A 121 9.92 -22.61 -12.67
CA ALA A 121 9.10 -22.78 -13.87
C ALA A 121 8.04 -21.67 -14.00
N LEU A 122 7.40 -21.27 -12.90
CA LEU A 122 6.43 -20.18 -12.84
C LEU A 122 7.06 -18.85 -13.24
N LEU A 123 8.19 -18.49 -12.65
CA LEU A 123 8.90 -17.25 -12.98
C LEU A 123 9.42 -17.25 -14.41
N ASN A 124 9.87 -18.40 -14.92
CA ASN A 124 10.30 -18.53 -16.31
C ASN A 124 9.12 -18.41 -17.26
N PHE A 125 7.96 -18.99 -16.93
CA PHE A 125 6.74 -18.84 -17.71
C PHE A 125 6.28 -17.38 -17.78
N VAL A 126 6.23 -16.67 -16.64
CA VAL A 126 5.89 -15.24 -16.61
C VAL A 126 6.89 -14.42 -17.44
N ALA A 127 8.18 -14.79 -17.42
CA ALA A 127 9.23 -14.12 -18.19
C ALA A 127 9.08 -14.22 -19.71
N LEU A 128 8.32 -15.19 -20.23
CA LEU A 128 8.05 -15.34 -21.66
C LEU A 128 7.11 -14.26 -22.21
N TYR A 129 6.43 -13.52 -21.32
CA TYR A 129 5.45 -12.51 -21.69
C TYR A 129 5.83 -11.15 -21.12
N THR A 130 5.55 -10.08 -21.87
CA THR A 130 5.63 -8.71 -21.32
C THR A 130 4.68 -8.56 -20.13
N LYS A 131 3.48 -9.16 -20.25
CA LYS A 131 2.43 -9.20 -19.24
C LYS A 131 1.62 -10.49 -19.38
N VAL A 132 1.22 -11.11 -18.27
CA VAL A 132 0.43 -12.36 -18.26
C VAL A 132 -0.72 -12.28 -17.25
N SER A 133 -1.88 -12.83 -17.62
CA SER A 133 -3.05 -12.82 -16.74
C SER A 133 -3.01 -13.96 -15.72
N HIS A 134 -3.67 -13.76 -14.58
CA HIS A 134 -3.89 -14.81 -13.57
C HIS A 134 -4.48 -16.09 -14.17
N LEU A 135 -5.50 -15.97 -15.02
CA LEU A 135 -6.15 -17.10 -15.68
C LEU A 135 -5.15 -17.90 -16.53
N LYS A 136 -4.29 -17.21 -17.29
CA LYS A 136 -3.30 -17.87 -18.15
C LYS A 136 -2.22 -18.60 -17.34
N ILE A 137 -1.84 -18.06 -16.18
CA ILE A 137 -0.96 -18.76 -15.24
C ILE A 137 -1.66 -20.03 -14.72
N HIS A 138 -2.88 -19.92 -14.21
CA HIS A 138 -3.63 -21.08 -13.71
C HIS A 138 -3.79 -22.17 -14.78
N GLN A 139 -4.15 -21.81 -16.01
CA GLN A 139 -4.26 -22.75 -17.13
C GLN A 139 -2.95 -23.50 -17.41
N ARG A 140 -1.80 -22.82 -17.28
CA ARG A 140 -0.49 -23.45 -17.49
C ARG A 140 -0.14 -24.45 -16.39
N PHE A 141 -0.50 -24.16 -15.14
CA PHE A 141 -0.11 -24.95 -13.97
C PHE A 141 -1.22 -25.88 -13.46
N ASP A 142 -2.37 -25.96 -14.15
CA ASP A 142 -3.55 -26.73 -13.73
C ASP A 142 -3.27 -28.22 -13.50
N GLN A 143 -2.36 -28.79 -14.29
CA GLN A 143 -1.95 -30.20 -14.17
C GLN A 143 -0.80 -30.42 -13.17
N GLU A 144 -0.03 -29.37 -12.86
CA GLU A 144 1.16 -29.45 -12.01
C GLU A 144 0.89 -29.11 -10.54
N VAL A 145 -0.17 -28.34 -10.28
CA VAL A 145 -0.57 -27.87 -8.95
C VAL A 145 -2.01 -28.31 -8.68
N SER A 146 -2.16 -29.33 -7.84
CA SER A 146 -3.48 -29.89 -7.49
C SER A 146 -4.37 -28.93 -6.71
N ASP A 147 -3.77 -28.14 -5.80
CA ASP A 147 -4.49 -27.11 -5.04
C ASP A 147 -4.17 -25.70 -5.57
N LYS A 148 -5.14 -25.14 -6.30
CA LYS A 148 -5.08 -23.79 -6.88
C LYS A 148 -4.81 -22.70 -5.86
N ARG A 149 -5.15 -22.93 -4.58
CA ARG A 149 -4.90 -21.97 -3.50
C ARG A 149 -3.41 -21.87 -3.17
N ILE A 150 -2.64 -22.94 -3.38
CA ILE A 150 -1.17 -22.92 -3.24
C ILE A 150 -0.55 -22.03 -4.33
N LEU A 151 -1.05 -22.13 -5.57
CA LEU A 151 -0.59 -21.24 -6.64
C LEU A 151 -0.91 -19.78 -6.35
N ASP A 152 -2.09 -19.48 -5.80
CA ASP A 152 -2.45 -18.11 -5.39
C ASP A 152 -1.64 -17.61 -4.18
N ALA A 153 -1.31 -18.49 -3.24
CA ALA A 153 -0.41 -18.21 -2.12
C ALA A 153 1.02 -17.92 -2.61
N GLU A 154 1.52 -18.72 -3.55
CA GLU A 154 2.83 -18.54 -4.19
C GLU A 154 2.90 -17.22 -4.96
N LEU A 155 1.90 -16.92 -5.80
CA LEU A 155 1.85 -15.66 -6.55
C LEU A 155 1.88 -14.44 -5.63
N ARG A 156 1.21 -14.50 -4.47
CA ARG A 156 1.30 -13.43 -3.45
C ARG A 156 2.68 -13.36 -2.81
N GLY A 157 3.27 -14.50 -2.46
CA GLY A 157 4.64 -14.56 -1.97
C GLY A 157 5.63 -13.89 -2.93
N LEU A 158 5.53 -14.20 -4.22
CA LEU A 158 6.39 -13.61 -5.25
C LEU A 158 6.13 -12.12 -5.50
N LEU A 159 4.90 -11.63 -5.29
CA LEU A 159 4.58 -10.19 -5.33
C LEU A 159 5.19 -9.46 -4.12
N ASP A 160 5.12 -10.06 -2.94
CA ASP A 160 5.70 -9.50 -1.71
C ASP A 160 7.23 -9.49 -1.74
N GLU A 161 7.83 -10.56 -2.27
CA GLU A 161 9.27 -10.70 -2.56
C GLU A 161 9.74 -9.78 -3.70
N LYS A 162 8.84 -9.01 -4.34
CA LYS A 162 9.12 -8.13 -5.49
C LYS A 162 9.76 -8.86 -6.67
N ARG A 163 9.51 -10.16 -6.82
CA ARG A 163 9.90 -10.98 -7.98
C ARG A 163 8.85 -10.94 -9.08
N LEU A 164 7.62 -10.60 -8.71
CA LEU A 164 6.52 -10.25 -9.60
C LEU A 164 6.02 -8.85 -9.29
N LYS A 165 5.34 -8.24 -10.26
CA LYS A 165 4.54 -7.03 -10.06
C LYS A 165 3.23 -7.13 -10.84
N LEU A 166 2.16 -6.56 -10.30
CA LEU A 166 0.90 -6.30 -11.01
C LEU A 166 0.90 -4.88 -11.61
N ASP A 167 0.28 -4.73 -12.77
CA ASP A 167 -0.14 -3.43 -13.28
C ASP A 167 -1.59 -3.10 -12.88
N SER A 168 -2.08 -1.92 -13.25
CA SER A 168 -3.45 -1.49 -12.94
C SER A 168 -4.54 -2.31 -13.64
N ALA A 169 -4.18 -3.22 -14.56
CA ALA A 169 -5.07 -4.21 -15.16
C ALA A 169 -4.98 -5.59 -14.47
N ALA A 170 -4.23 -5.69 -13.37
CA ALA A 170 -3.92 -6.93 -12.66
C ALA A 170 -3.24 -8.00 -13.55
N LEU A 171 -2.38 -7.56 -14.46
CA LEU A 171 -1.50 -8.44 -15.21
C LEU A 171 -0.14 -8.52 -14.54
N PHE A 172 0.41 -9.74 -14.48
CA PHE A 172 1.71 -10.02 -13.90
C PHE A 172 2.82 -9.70 -14.89
N ARG A 173 3.92 -9.16 -14.35
CA ARG A 173 5.21 -9.08 -15.01
C ARG A 173 6.30 -9.58 -14.08
N ARG A 174 7.34 -10.21 -14.63
CA ARG A 174 8.54 -10.55 -13.86
C ARG A 174 9.31 -9.28 -13.52
N VAL A 175 9.85 -9.25 -12.32
CA VAL A 175 10.81 -8.26 -11.87
C VAL A 175 12.11 -9.02 -11.62
N TYR A 176 13.17 -8.60 -12.29
CA TYR A 176 14.49 -9.20 -12.13
C TYR A 176 15.26 -8.44 -11.06
N SER A 177 15.97 -9.15 -10.20
CA SER A 177 17.00 -8.52 -9.37
C SER A 177 18.09 -7.91 -10.26
N HIS A 178 18.87 -6.99 -9.71
CA HIS A 178 19.99 -6.38 -10.42
C HIS A 178 21.04 -7.44 -10.86
N THR A 179 21.21 -8.49 -10.05
CA THR A 179 22.08 -9.63 -10.36
C THR A 179 21.53 -10.53 -11.46
N GLU A 180 20.22 -10.72 -11.57
CA GLU A 180 19.61 -11.52 -12.65
C GLU A 180 19.63 -10.79 -14.01
N GLN A 181 19.68 -9.46 -14.03
CA GLN A 181 19.73 -8.67 -15.27
C GLN A 181 21.06 -8.84 -16.03
N GLN A 182 22.15 -9.13 -15.32
CA GLN A 182 23.50 -9.27 -15.90
C GLN A 182 23.64 -10.55 -16.74
N TYR A 183 22.78 -11.55 -16.56
CA TYR A 183 22.82 -12.82 -17.30
C TYR A 183 21.87 -12.86 -18.50
N ARG A 184 21.34 -11.71 -18.93
CA ARG A 184 20.37 -11.60 -20.04
C ARG A 184 20.91 -10.92 -21.30
N TYR A 185 22.22 -10.70 -21.38
CA TYR A 185 22.91 -10.18 -22.57
C TYR A 185 24.03 -11.11 -23.00
#